data_AF-A0A7C7L2F5-F1
#
_entry.id   AF-A0A7C7L2F5-F1
#
_cell.length_a   1.000
_cell.length_b   1.000
_cell.length_c   1.000
_cell.angle_alpha   90.00
_cell.angle_beta   90.00
_cell.angle_gamma   90.00
#
_symmetry.space_group_name_H-M   'P 1'
#
loop_
_entity.id
_entity.type
_entity.pdbx_description
1 polymer ?
#
loop_
_entity_poly.entity_id
_entity_poly.type
_entity_poly.pdbx_seq_one_letter_code
_entity_poly.pdbx_strand_id
1 'polypeptide(L)'
;MLEPVSVESKPIEEYRRNFKARLRRRLEERERMRRRALQVIREKAPAIMSGWQSVRRAYLFGSITHPGAFHEASDVDIAVEGVTAQEHFALWQALEQALPDWAIDVRDITPASPFADLVRKTGVLIYERASSSPASRDAG
;
A
#
# COMPACT_ATOMS: atom_id res chain seq x y z
N MET A 1 -20.27 -46.15 37.98
CA MET A 1 -19.94 -44.96 38.79
C MET A 1 -19.00 -44.13 37.92
N LEU A 2 -19.49 -43.01 37.37
CA LEU A 2 -18.72 -42.17 36.43
C LEU A 2 -17.99 -41.09 37.25
N GLU A 3 -16.66 -41.07 37.15
CA GLU A 3 -15.80 -40.05 37.77
C GLU A 3 -16.01 -38.69 37.07
N PRO A 4 -16.15 -37.58 37.81
CA PRO A 4 -16.31 -36.26 37.22
C PRO A 4 -14.98 -35.78 36.61
N VAL A 5 -14.98 -35.50 35.32
CA VAL A 5 -13.87 -34.83 34.63
C VAL A 5 -13.83 -33.37 35.10
N SER A 6 -12.80 -33.03 35.87
CA SER A 6 -12.56 -31.67 36.33
C SER A 6 -11.99 -30.83 35.18
N VAL A 7 -12.80 -29.91 34.63
CA VAL A 7 -12.32 -28.92 33.66
C VAL A 7 -11.63 -27.81 34.44
N GLU A 8 -10.31 -27.85 34.47
CA GLU A 8 -9.47 -26.83 35.10
C GLU A 8 -9.60 -25.53 34.30
N SER A 9 -10.47 -24.64 34.77
CA SER A 9 -10.72 -23.35 34.13
C SER A 9 -9.58 -22.37 34.48
N LYS A 10 -8.77 -22.01 33.49
CA LYS A 10 -7.77 -20.96 33.67
C LYS A 10 -8.44 -19.67 34.16
N PRO A 11 -7.90 -18.97 35.17
CA PRO A 11 -8.46 -17.71 35.64
C PRO A 11 -8.64 -16.73 34.46
N ILE A 12 -9.81 -16.10 34.38
CA ILE A 12 -10.17 -15.16 33.29
C ILE A 12 -9.09 -14.09 33.09
N GLU A 13 -8.38 -13.70 34.14
CA GLU A 13 -7.26 -12.74 34.11
C GLU A 13 -6.05 -13.25 33.34
N GLU A 14 -5.67 -14.52 33.50
CA GLU A 14 -4.57 -15.13 32.75
C GLU A 14 -4.93 -15.23 31.26
N TYR A 15 -6.18 -15.58 30.96
CA TYR A 15 -6.71 -15.58 29.60
C TYR A 15 -6.65 -14.18 28.97
N ARG A 16 -7.11 -13.15 29.69
CA ARG A 16 -7.07 -11.74 29.23
C ARG A 16 -5.64 -11.27 28.99
N ARG A 17 -4.70 -11.61 29.86
CA ARG A 17 -3.28 -11.25 29.71
C ARG A 17 -2.66 -11.91 28.48
N ASN A 18 -2.86 -13.22 28.31
CA ASN A 18 -2.34 -13.98 27.17
C ASN A 18 -2.96 -13.49 25.86
N PHE A 19 -4.25 -13.16 25.85
CA PHE A 19 -4.92 -12.57 24.69
C PHE A 19 -4.33 -11.21 24.33
N LYS A 20 -4.19 -10.28 25.29
CA LYS A 20 -3.58 -8.96 25.06
C LYS A 20 -2.16 -9.06 24.52
N ALA A 21 -1.34 -9.96 25.07
CA ALA A 21 0.03 -10.16 24.62
C ALA A 21 0.09 -10.67 23.17
N ARG A 22 -0.76 -11.64 22.80
CA ARG A 22 -0.87 -12.15 21.42
C ARG A 22 -1.34 -11.07 20.45
N LEU A 23 -2.36 -10.29 20.83
CA LEU A 23 -2.87 -9.19 20.01
C LEU A 23 -1.77 -8.14 19.77
N ARG A 24 -1.05 -7.75 20.82
CA ARG A 24 0.06 -6.80 20.72
C ARG A 24 1.15 -7.30 19.77
N ARG A 25 1.60 -8.55 19.92
CA ARG A 25 2.60 -9.15 19.02
C ARG A 25 2.15 -9.14 17.56
N ARG A 26 0.89 -9.52 17.30
CA ARG A 26 0.32 -9.52 15.95
C ARG A 26 0.29 -8.11 15.34
N LEU A 27 -0.09 -7.10 16.12
CA LEU A 27 -0.11 -5.71 15.65
C LEU A 27 1.32 -5.19 15.38
N GLU A 28 2.28 -5.54 16.23
CA GLU A 28 3.70 -5.18 16.05
C GLU A 28 4.31 -5.88 14.82
N GLU A 29 3.94 -7.13 14.53
CA GLU A 29 4.34 -7.86 13.32
C GLU A 29 3.74 -7.22 12.07
N ARG A 30 2.44 -6.93 12.07
CA ARG A 30 1.76 -6.22 10.97
C ARG A 30 2.37 -4.87 10.68
N GLU A 31 2.66 -4.10 11.72
CA GLU A 31 3.27 -2.78 11.54
C GLU A 31 4.70 -2.89 11.02
N ARG A 32 5.49 -3.89 11.45
CA ARG A 32 6.81 -4.17 10.87
C ARG A 32 6.72 -4.53 9.39
N MET A 33 5.78 -5.40 9.00
CA MET A 33 5.54 -5.76 7.60
C MET A 33 5.15 -4.54 6.77
N ARG A 34 4.19 -3.73 7.25
CA ARG A 34 3.74 -2.51 6.58
C ARG A 34 4.86 -1.51 6.36
N ARG A 35 5.71 -1.29 7.38
CA ARG A 35 6.86 -0.38 7.29
C ARG A 35 7.88 -0.86 6.28
N ARG A 36 8.19 -2.16 6.25
CA ARG A 36 9.08 -2.76 5.25
C ARG A 36 8.53 -2.56 3.84
N ALA A 37 7.24 -2.84 3.62
CA ALA A 37 6.59 -2.63 2.32
C ALA A 37 6.68 -1.16 1.90
N LEU A 38 6.28 -0.22 2.76
CA LEU A 38 6.37 1.22 2.48
C LEU A 38 7.78 1.67 2.11
N GLN A 39 8.80 1.19 2.83
CA GLN A 39 10.18 1.54 2.55
C GLN A 39 10.60 1.08 1.16
N VAL A 40 10.40 -0.21 0.85
CA VAL A 40 10.82 -0.79 -0.44
C VAL A 40 10.06 -0.16 -1.61
N ILE A 41 8.76 0.07 -1.46
CA ILE A 41 7.95 0.68 -2.52
C ILE A 41 8.37 2.12 -2.77
N ARG A 42 8.59 2.92 -1.72
CA ARG A 42 9.04 4.32 -1.87
C ARG A 42 10.42 4.42 -2.52
N GLU A 43 11.27 3.42 -2.31
CA GLU A 43 12.59 3.36 -2.93
C GLU A 43 12.51 2.98 -4.41
N LYS A 44 11.72 1.96 -4.76
CA LYS A 44 11.71 1.38 -6.12
C LYS A 44 10.70 2.03 -7.07
N ALA A 45 9.51 2.38 -6.58
CA ALA A 45 8.42 2.84 -7.43
C ALA A 45 8.75 4.11 -8.24
N PRO A 46 9.48 5.12 -7.71
CA PRO A 46 9.81 6.31 -8.50
C PRO A 46 10.63 5.99 -9.75
N ALA A 47 11.64 5.11 -9.63
CA ALA A 47 12.49 4.71 -10.74
C ALA A 47 11.70 3.97 -11.81
N ILE A 48 10.76 3.10 -11.41
CA ILE A 48 9.81 2.46 -12.31
C ILE A 48 8.98 3.55 -12.96
N MET A 49 8.10 4.26 -12.24
CA MET A 49 7.18 5.26 -12.80
C MET A 49 7.81 6.29 -13.75
N SER A 50 9.08 6.66 -13.52
CA SER A 50 9.83 7.58 -14.39
C SER A 50 9.94 7.11 -15.85
N GLY A 51 10.01 5.80 -16.10
CA GLY A 51 10.11 5.19 -17.43
C GLY A 51 8.84 5.31 -18.29
N TRP A 52 7.71 5.71 -17.71
CA TRP A 52 6.41 5.80 -18.37
C TRP A 52 6.03 7.27 -18.52
N GLN A 53 6.29 7.86 -19.69
CA GLN A 53 6.20 9.31 -19.91
C GLN A 53 4.81 9.89 -19.60
N SER A 54 3.76 9.09 -19.79
CA SER A 54 2.38 9.50 -19.54
C SER A 54 2.07 9.64 -18.04
N VAL A 55 2.74 8.85 -17.17
CA VAL A 55 2.50 8.86 -15.73
C VAL A 55 2.95 10.20 -15.16
N ARG A 56 1.98 10.95 -14.63
CA ARG A 56 2.17 12.25 -13.99
C ARG A 56 2.37 12.11 -12.49
N ARG A 57 1.56 11.27 -11.84
CA ARG A 57 1.59 11.06 -10.38
C ARG A 57 1.27 9.61 -10.05
N ALA A 58 1.82 9.13 -8.94
CA ALA A 58 1.42 7.86 -8.35
C ALA A 58 1.29 7.96 -6.83
N TYR A 59 0.31 7.24 -6.27
CA TYR A 59 -0.05 7.25 -4.86
C TYR A 59 -0.18 5.83 -4.32
N LEU A 60 0.24 5.61 -3.08
CA LEU A 60 -0.21 4.45 -2.30
C LEU A 60 -1.54 4.79 -1.63
N PHE A 61 -2.47 3.84 -1.63
CA PHE A 61 -3.73 3.95 -0.92
C PHE A 61 -4.09 2.63 -0.22
N GLY A 62 -5.32 2.49 0.29
CA GLY A 62 -5.79 1.23 0.85
C GLY A 62 -5.10 0.82 2.15
N SER A 63 -4.88 -0.48 2.34
CA SER A 63 -4.49 -1.03 3.65
C SER A 63 -3.08 -0.62 4.09
N ILE A 64 -2.15 -0.41 3.14
CA ILE A 64 -0.75 -0.06 3.42
C ILE A 64 -0.59 1.33 4.06
N THR A 65 -1.55 2.24 3.83
CA THR A 65 -1.53 3.58 4.43
C THR A 65 -2.07 3.61 5.86
N HIS A 66 -2.65 2.51 6.35
CA HIS A 66 -3.29 2.44 7.67
C HIS A 66 -2.54 1.49 8.63
N PRO A 67 -2.02 1.98 9.78
CA PRO A 67 -1.38 1.12 10.78
C PRO A 67 -2.29 -0.02 11.26
N GLY A 68 -1.75 -1.24 11.28
CA GLY A 68 -2.46 -2.45 11.72
C GLY A 68 -3.44 -3.08 10.72
N ALA A 69 -3.76 -2.39 9.61
CA ALA A 69 -4.64 -2.92 8.55
C ALA A 69 -3.88 -3.85 7.59
N PHE A 70 -2.67 -3.48 7.19
CA PHE A 70 -1.81 -4.27 6.31
C PHE A 70 -1.34 -5.57 6.96
N HIS A 71 -1.41 -6.69 6.23
CA HIS A 71 -1.06 -8.03 6.70
C HIS A 71 -0.53 -8.91 5.56
N GLU A 72 -0.14 -10.15 5.87
CA GLU A 72 0.49 -11.09 4.93
C GLU A 72 -0.30 -11.35 3.63
N ALA A 73 -1.63 -11.36 3.70
CA ALA A 73 -2.51 -11.53 2.54
C ALA A 73 -2.95 -10.19 1.88
N SER A 74 -2.37 -9.06 2.29
CA SER A 74 -2.70 -7.77 1.68
C SER A 74 -1.96 -7.59 0.37
N ASP A 75 -2.67 -7.06 -0.62
CA ASP A 75 -2.10 -6.45 -1.82
C ASP A 75 -1.56 -5.04 -1.51
N VAL A 76 -0.80 -4.52 -2.47
CA VAL A 76 -0.30 -3.15 -2.50
C VAL A 76 -1.08 -2.38 -3.56
N ASP A 77 -1.96 -1.52 -3.06
CA ASP A 77 -2.78 -0.60 -3.84
C ASP A 77 -1.97 0.61 -4.34
N ILE A 78 -1.77 0.71 -5.65
CA ILE A 78 -1.08 1.82 -6.31
C ILE A 78 -2.02 2.52 -7.29
N ALA A 79 -2.30 3.80 -7.05
CA ALA A 79 -3.07 4.62 -7.97
C ALA A 79 -2.13 5.45 -8.85
N VAL A 80 -2.45 5.56 -10.14
CA VAL A 80 -1.64 6.27 -11.14
C VAL A 80 -2.48 7.28 -11.91
N GLU A 81 -1.93 8.46 -12.14
CA GLU A 81 -2.54 9.53 -12.92
C GLU A 81 -1.76 9.75 -14.22
N GLY A 82 -2.47 9.83 -15.35
CA GLY A 82 -1.92 10.04 -16.69
C GLY A 82 -1.54 8.76 -17.43
N VAL A 83 -1.76 7.58 -16.86
CA VAL A 83 -1.46 6.31 -17.54
C VAL A 83 -2.40 6.11 -18.74
N THR A 84 -1.85 5.74 -19.90
CA THR A 84 -2.70 5.36 -21.03
C THR A 84 -3.24 3.94 -20.85
N ALA A 85 -4.33 3.59 -21.53
CA ALA A 85 -4.86 2.23 -21.50
C ALA A 85 -3.84 1.19 -22.01
N GLN A 86 -3.00 1.59 -22.97
CA GLN A 86 -1.93 0.76 -23.53
C GLN A 86 -0.79 0.53 -22.54
N GLU A 87 -0.45 1.53 -21.73
CA GLU A 87 0.65 1.46 -20.76
C GLU A 87 0.26 0.83 -19.44
N HIS A 88 -1.02 0.85 -19.06
CA HIS A 88 -1.50 0.40 -17.74
C HIS A 88 -1.04 -1.03 -17.41
N PHE A 89 -1.25 -1.98 -18.33
CA PHE A 89 -0.86 -3.38 -18.12
C PHE A 89 0.67 -3.55 -18.05
N ALA A 90 1.42 -2.85 -18.89
CA ALA A 90 2.88 -2.91 -18.88
C ALA A 90 3.48 -2.31 -17.60
N LEU A 91 2.88 -1.22 -17.09
CA LEU A 91 3.27 -0.61 -15.82
C LEU A 91 2.98 -1.55 -14.65
N TRP A 92 1.79 -2.15 -14.61
CA TRP A 92 1.44 -3.16 -13.62
C TRP A 92 2.45 -4.32 -13.61
N GLN A 93 2.76 -4.87 -14.79
CA GLN A 93 3.72 -5.97 -14.90
C GLN A 93 5.13 -5.57 -14.41
N ALA A 94 5.59 -4.37 -14.72
CA ALA A 94 6.89 -3.88 -14.25
C ALA A 94 6.93 -3.71 -12.72
N LEU A 95 5.83 -3.26 -12.11
CA LEU A 95 5.70 -3.15 -10.66
C LEU A 95 5.73 -4.52 -9.99
N GLU A 96 4.94 -5.48 -10.48
CA GLU A 96 4.95 -6.88 -10.01
C GLU A 96 6.35 -7.49 -10.05
N GLN A 97 7.08 -7.31 -11.15
CA GLN A 97 8.45 -7.83 -11.30
C GLN A 97 9.44 -7.17 -10.33
N ALA A 98 9.30 -5.87 -10.09
CA ALA A 98 10.21 -5.14 -9.21
C ALA A 98 9.90 -5.30 -7.71
N LEU A 99 8.67 -5.67 -7.38
CA LEU A 99 8.12 -5.82 -6.03
C LEU A 99 7.57 -7.25 -5.79
N PRO A 100 8.38 -8.31 -6.00
CA PRO A 100 7.89 -9.70 -6.00
C PRO A 100 7.40 -10.21 -4.64
N ASP A 101 7.66 -9.46 -3.56
CA ASP A 101 7.19 -9.78 -2.21
C ASP A 101 5.69 -9.47 -2.02
N TRP A 102 5.05 -8.75 -2.95
CA TRP A 102 3.66 -8.30 -2.84
C TRP A 102 2.90 -8.39 -4.16
N ALA A 103 1.64 -8.81 -4.08
CA ALA A 103 0.69 -8.61 -5.18
C ALA A 103 0.37 -7.11 -5.32
N ILE A 104 0.33 -6.61 -6.55
CA ILE A 104 0.13 -5.20 -6.87
C ILE A 104 -1.22 -5.00 -7.54
N ASP A 105 -2.06 -4.11 -6.99
CA ASP A 105 -3.28 -3.63 -7.66
C ASP A 105 -3.04 -2.20 -8.18
N VAL A 106 -3.07 -2.02 -9.51
CA VAL A 106 -2.86 -0.71 -10.14
C VAL A 106 -4.19 -0.12 -10.60
N ARG A 107 -4.53 1.05 -10.06
CA ARG A 107 -5.76 1.78 -10.42
C ARG A 107 -5.45 3.06 -11.19
N ASP A 108 -6.03 3.20 -12.37
CA ASP A 108 -6.04 4.47 -13.09
C ASP A 108 -7.00 5.45 -12.40
N ILE A 109 -6.48 6.59 -11.96
CA ILE A 109 -7.25 7.68 -11.35
C ILE A 109 -7.29 8.91 -12.26
N THR A 110 -6.88 8.81 -13.51
CA THR A 110 -6.96 9.90 -14.50
C THR A 110 -8.39 10.41 -14.68
N PRO A 111 -9.41 9.54 -14.85
CA PRO A 111 -10.79 9.99 -14.90
C PRO A 111 -11.24 10.55 -13.54
N ALA A 112 -11.90 11.71 -13.56
CA ALA A 112 -12.47 12.29 -12.35
C ALA A 112 -13.54 11.34 -11.78
N SER A 113 -13.42 11.03 -10.49
CA SER A 113 -14.37 10.22 -9.74
C SER A 113 -14.20 10.46 -8.24
N PRO A 114 -15.23 10.18 -7.41
CA PRO A 114 -15.10 10.26 -5.96
C PRO A 114 -13.94 9.41 -5.41
N PHE A 115 -13.67 8.27 -6.04
CA PHE A 115 -12.52 7.42 -5.70
C PHE A 115 -11.20 8.13 -6.00
N ALA A 116 -11.04 8.69 -7.20
CA ALA A 116 -9.84 9.41 -7.59
C ALA A 116 -9.58 10.62 -6.67
N ASP A 117 -10.63 11.36 -6.30
CA ASP A 117 -10.54 12.50 -5.38
C ASP A 117 -10.15 12.06 -3.97
N LEU A 118 -10.71 10.95 -3.47
CA LEU A 118 -10.33 10.38 -2.18
C LEU A 118 -8.86 10.00 -2.18
N VAL A 119 -8.38 9.28 -3.20
CA VAL A 119 -6.98 8.87 -3.33
C VAL A 119 -6.06 10.09 -3.39
N ARG A 120 -6.38 11.14 -4.15
CA ARG A 120 -5.57 12.37 -4.18
C ARG A 120 -5.51 13.06 -2.82
N LYS A 121 -6.59 12.99 -2.05
CA LYS A 121 -6.71 13.66 -0.75
C LYS A 121 -6.01 12.90 0.38
N THR A 122 -6.08 11.57 0.39
CA THR A 122 -5.65 10.75 1.53
C THR A 122 -4.50 9.79 1.21
N GLY A 123 -4.24 9.57 -0.08
CA GLY A 123 -3.15 8.73 -0.56
C GLY A 123 -1.78 9.33 -0.25
N VAL A 124 -0.79 8.44 -0.21
CA VAL A 124 0.60 8.81 0.00
C VAL A 124 1.26 8.96 -1.36
N LEU A 125 1.62 10.19 -1.74
CA LEU A 125 2.35 10.46 -2.98
C LEU A 125 3.70 9.72 -2.96
N ILE A 126 3.94 8.90 -3.99
CA ILE A 126 5.19 8.15 -4.16
C ILE A 126 5.94 8.54 -5.43
N TYR A 127 5.28 9.21 -6.38
CA TYR A 127 5.91 9.72 -7.59
C TYR A 127 5.15 10.94 -8.09
N GLU A 128 5.89 11.96 -8.53
CA GLU A 128 5.37 13.08 -9.29
C GLU A 128 6.39 13.46 -10.37
N ARG A 129 5.92 13.52 -11.61
CA ARG A 129 6.74 13.95 -12.74
C ARG A 129 6.96 15.45 -12.62
N ALA A 130 8.23 15.87 -12.63
CA ALA A 130 8.56 17.28 -12.72
C ALA A 130 7.89 17.88 -13.98
N SER A 131 7.06 18.91 -13.79
CA SER A 131 6.56 19.68 -14.91
C SER A 131 7.76 20.26 -15.66
N SER A 132 7.92 19.92 -16.94
CA SER A 132 8.74 20.74 -17.82
C SER A 132 8.08 22.12 -17.87
N SER A 133 8.57 23.08 -17.08
CA SER A 133 8.19 24.48 -17.28
C SER A 133 8.45 24.82 -18.74
N PRO A 134 7.49 25.40 -19.49
CA PRO A 134 7.85 26.16 -20.67
C PRO A 134 8.61 27.38 -20.15
N ALA A 135 9.94 27.32 -20.14
CA ALA A 135 10.75 28.51 -20.02
C ALA A 135 10.42 29.37 -21.24
N SER A 136 9.50 30.33 -21.03
CA SER A 136 9.44 31.64 -21.67
C SER A 136 10.26 31.76 -22.95
N ARG A 137 9.69 31.32 -24.07
CA ARG A 137 10.00 31.88 -25.38
C ARG A 137 9.08 33.07 -25.59
N ASP A 138 9.43 34.17 -24.94
CA ASP A 138 8.99 35.52 -25.27
C ASP A 138 9.89 36.48 -24.49
N ALA A 139 11.01 36.84 -25.10
CA ALA A 139 11.73 38.09 -24.91
C ALA A 139 12.92 38.13 -25.88
N GLY A 140 12.86 39.00 -26.89
CA GLY A 140 14.00 39.44 -27.70
C GLY A 140 13.87 39.17 -29.19
#